data_AF-A0A7C4BCR8-F1
#
_entry.id   AF-A0A7C4BCR8-F1
#
_cell.length_a   1.000
_cell.length_b   1.000
_cell.length_c   1.000
_cell.angle_alpha   90.00
_cell.angle_beta   90.00
_cell.angle_gamma   90.00
#
_symmetry.space_group_name_H-M   'P 1'
#
loop_
_entity.id
_entity.type
_entity.pdbx_description
1 polymer ?
#
loop_
_entity_poly.entity_id
_entity_poly.type
_entity_poly.pdbx_seq_one_letter_code
_entity_poly.pdbx_strand_id
1 'polypeptide(L)'
;MRKLIRAGPTALYITVVGEVPQDFVSRVLEELVEAYRLFCEGPELVEVYIYGSAELMRSHLLSEVLELGVSVVGQYSVSHDAWRGWPRMHIDYGACKGLEERFLKALLHHEAAHSVLHGTLQSYVVALPRSFAELFERSPWVVYLASVAVKDVEVVAYLSSKGLKGSVKDYLEYIKTGLRELHCKTIEEVLEFAKLVAPCTIVECSVESELGERCREAYSAVLEVLEVVKNMKGDVSEKIETLVRGVAEVVTKRRSL
;
A
#
# COMPACT_ATOMS: atom_id res chain seq x y z
N MET A 1 -11.42 19.33 13.52
CA MET A 1 -12.82 18.78 13.51
C MET A 1 -12.78 17.31 13.89
N ARG A 2 -13.76 16.82 14.66
CA ARG A 2 -13.95 15.37 14.94
C ARG A 2 -15.37 14.97 14.59
N LYS A 3 -15.55 13.86 13.86
CA LYS A 3 -16.88 13.39 13.42
C LYS A 3 -16.90 11.87 13.33
N LEU A 4 -17.98 11.24 13.78
CA LEU A 4 -18.23 9.82 13.59
C LEU A 4 -19.33 9.64 12.53
N ILE A 5 -19.10 8.79 11.54
CA ILE A 5 -20.06 8.51 10.47
C ILE A 5 -20.15 7.00 10.27
N ARG A 6 -21.36 6.48 10.03
CA ARG A 6 -21.55 5.07 9.71
C ARG A 6 -21.57 4.86 8.19
N ALA A 7 -20.74 3.94 7.72
CA ALA A 7 -20.59 3.54 6.33
C ALA A 7 -20.81 2.02 6.23
N GLY A 8 -22.08 1.60 6.17
CA GLY A 8 -22.43 0.18 6.23
C GLY A 8 -22.07 -0.44 7.60
N PRO A 9 -21.32 -1.55 7.66
CA PRO A 9 -20.91 -2.16 8.92
C PRO A 9 -19.89 -1.31 9.69
N THR A 10 -19.09 -0.53 8.96
CA THR A 10 -17.94 0.23 9.48
C THR A 10 -18.32 1.61 9.97
N ALA A 11 -17.77 2.02 11.12
CA ALA A 11 -17.80 3.39 11.59
C ALA A 11 -16.49 4.11 11.21
N LEU A 12 -16.60 5.30 10.62
CA LEU A 12 -15.48 6.16 10.27
C LEU A 12 -15.36 7.26 11.33
N TYR A 13 -14.23 7.33 12.02
CA TYR A 13 -13.91 8.39 12.98
C TYR A 13 -12.90 9.38 12.39
N ILE A 14 -13.39 10.54 11.99
CA ILE A 14 -12.62 11.51 11.22
C ILE A 14 -11.99 12.53 12.16
N THR A 15 -10.69 12.75 11.99
CA THR A 15 -9.93 13.81 12.66
C THR A 15 -9.24 14.69 11.62
N VAL A 16 -9.56 15.98 11.62
CA VAL A 16 -8.86 16.99 10.79
C VAL A 16 -7.78 17.67 11.61
N VAL A 17 -6.56 17.70 11.09
CA VAL A 17 -5.36 18.27 11.71
C VAL A 17 -4.80 19.39 10.83
N GLY A 18 -4.77 20.62 11.35
CA GLY A 18 -4.39 21.81 10.58
C GLY A 18 -5.53 22.37 9.72
N GLU A 19 -5.19 23.16 8.72
CA GLU A 19 -6.14 23.81 7.81
C GLU A 19 -6.43 22.92 6.61
N VAL A 20 -7.68 22.44 6.51
CA VAL A 20 -8.16 21.63 5.39
C VAL A 20 -9.51 22.20 4.94
N PRO A 21 -9.70 22.49 3.65
CA PRO A 21 -10.99 22.94 3.12
C PRO A 21 -12.11 21.92 3.36
N GLN A 22 -13.29 22.43 3.73
CA GLN A 22 -14.42 21.58 4.12
C GLN A 22 -14.99 20.76 2.93
N ASP A 23 -14.87 21.26 1.71
CA ASP A 23 -15.22 20.56 0.47
C ASP A 23 -14.32 19.35 0.24
N PHE A 24 -13.00 19.47 0.48
CA PHE A 24 -12.09 18.33 0.42
C PHE A 24 -12.44 17.27 1.46
N VAL A 25 -12.72 17.67 2.70
CA VAL A 25 -13.15 16.73 3.76
C VAL A 25 -14.46 16.03 3.39
N SER A 26 -15.41 16.76 2.81
CA SER A 26 -16.69 16.19 2.37
C SER A 26 -16.49 15.18 1.25
N ARG A 27 -15.62 15.48 0.28
CA ARG A 27 -15.25 14.57 -0.81
C ARG A 27 -14.62 13.27 -0.30
N VAL A 28 -13.62 13.36 0.59
CA VAL A 28 -13.00 12.17 1.22
C VAL A 28 -14.06 11.31 1.91
N LEU A 29 -14.98 11.96 2.63
CA LEU A 29 -16.04 11.27 3.34
C LEU A 29 -17.02 10.57 2.40
N GLU A 30 -17.44 11.24 1.33
CA GLU A 30 -18.34 10.68 0.32
C GLU A 30 -17.73 9.43 -0.32
N GLU A 31 -16.47 9.53 -0.76
CA GLU A 31 -15.76 8.41 -1.40
C GLU A 31 -15.56 7.23 -0.44
N LEU A 32 -15.15 7.47 0.81
CA LEU A 32 -14.99 6.39 1.78
C LEU A 32 -16.34 5.75 2.14
N VAL A 33 -17.40 6.55 2.31
CA VAL A 33 -18.75 6.02 2.59
C VAL A 33 -19.25 5.16 1.43
N GLU A 34 -19.03 5.58 0.20
CA GLU A 34 -19.36 4.80 -1.00
C GLU A 34 -18.56 3.48 -1.03
N ALA A 35 -17.25 3.54 -0.79
CA ALA A 35 -16.37 2.38 -0.79
C ALA A 35 -16.81 1.32 0.22
N TYR A 36 -16.99 1.67 1.51
CA TYR A 36 -17.40 0.68 2.52
C TYR A 36 -18.82 0.15 2.31
N ARG A 37 -19.73 0.94 1.73
CA ARG A 37 -21.05 0.44 1.33
C ARG A 37 -20.95 -0.59 0.22
N LEU A 38 -20.06 -0.37 -0.75
CA LEU A 38 -19.81 -1.30 -1.85
C LEU A 38 -19.11 -2.58 -1.36
N PHE A 39 -18.18 -2.45 -0.42
CA PHE A 39 -17.47 -3.59 0.15
C PHE A 39 -18.41 -4.56 0.86
N CYS A 40 -19.47 -4.04 1.49
CA CYS A 40 -20.46 -4.77 2.30
C CYS A 40 -19.86 -5.50 3.52
N GLU A 41 -18.59 -5.23 3.82
CA GLU A 41 -17.82 -5.80 4.92
C GLU A 41 -16.74 -4.80 5.33
N GLY A 42 -16.14 -5.01 6.49
CA GLY A 42 -15.04 -4.18 6.97
C GLY A 42 -14.90 -4.22 8.49
N PRO A 43 -13.88 -3.54 9.02
CA PRO A 43 -13.67 -3.38 10.45
C PRO A 43 -14.81 -2.60 11.10
N GLU A 44 -15.02 -2.77 12.41
CA GLU A 44 -16.03 -2.02 13.15
C GLU A 44 -15.75 -0.51 13.18
N LEU A 45 -14.46 -0.14 13.24
CA LEU A 45 -13.98 1.22 13.32
C LEU A 45 -12.78 1.42 12.39
N VAL A 46 -12.76 2.56 11.71
CA VAL A 46 -11.58 3.09 11.02
C VAL A 46 -11.39 4.53 11.44
N GLU A 47 -10.18 4.87 11.90
CA GLU A 47 -9.83 6.27 12.12
C GLU A 47 -9.31 6.89 10.83
N VAL A 48 -9.79 8.08 10.49
CA VAL A 48 -9.41 8.78 9.26
C VAL A 48 -8.84 10.13 9.63
N TYR A 49 -7.54 10.28 9.46
CA TYR A 49 -6.82 11.52 9.70
C TYR A 49 -6.62 12.27 8.38
N ILE A 50 -7.06 13.53 8.35
CA ILE A 50 -6.86 14.43 7.20
C ILE A 50 -5.99 15.59 7.66
N TYR A 51 -4.79 15.67 7.10
CA TYR A 51 -3.78 16.66 7.47
C TYR A 51 -3.75 17.79 6.46
N GLY A 52 -3.62 19.03 6.94
CA GLY A 52 -3.46 20.21 6.07
C GLY A 52 -2.17 20.24 5.28
N SER A 53 -1.14 19.47 5.69
CA SER A 53 0.13 19.38 5.00
C SER A 53 0.89 18.08 5.26
N ALA A 54 1.83 17.77 4.37
CA ALA A 54 2.76 16.64 4.47
C ALA A 54 3.57 16.68 5.77
N GLU A 55 3.98 17.88 6.22
CA GLU A 55 4.77 18.04 7.44
C GLU A 55 3.97 17.67 8.68
N LEU A 56 2.68 18.02 8.74
CA LEU A 56 1.80 17.65 9.84
C LEU A 56 1.59 16.13 9.89
N MET A 57 1.30 15.52 8.72
CA MET A 57 1.16 14.07 8.60
C MET A 57 2.45 13.36 9.03
N ARG A 58 3.60 13.78 8.49
CA ARG A 58 4.91 13.21 8.82
C ARG A 58 5.23 13.35 10.30
N SER A 59 5.00 14.52 10.89
CA SER A 59 5.29 14.75 12.32
C SER A 59 4.45 13.84 13.21
N HIS A 60 3.17 13.65 12.86
CA HIS A 60 2.28 12.73 13.56
C HIS A 60 2.76 11.28 13.44
N LEU A 61 3.02 10.79 12.22
CA LEU A 61 3.47 9.42 11.99
C LEU A 61 4.82 9.14 12.66
N LEU A 62 5.76 10.08 12.63
CA LEU A 62 7.04 9.92 13.33
C LEU A 62 6.87 9.83 14.85
N SER A 63 5.94 10.59 15.44
CA SER A 63 5.61 10.46 16.86
C SER A 63 5.06 9.08 17.20
N GLU A 64 4.16 8.55 16.36
CA GLU A 64 3.60 7.19 16.52
C GLU A 64 4.69 6.13 16.43
N VAL A 65 5.57 6.24 15.44
CA VAL A 65 6.69 5.33 15.20
C VAL A 65 7.62 5.28 16.42
N LEU A 66 7.95 6.44 16.99
CA LEU A 66 8.79 6.55 18.18
C LEU A 66 8.10 5.98 19.44
N GLU A 67 6.81 6.26 19.62
CA GLU A 67 6.05 5.77 20.77
C GLU A 67 5.89 4.24 20.76
N LEU A 68 5.63 3.67 19.58
CA LEU A 68 5.30 2.26 19.41
C LEU A 68 6.51 1.40 19.04
N GLY A 69 7.69 2.00 18.83
CA GLY A 69 8.90 1.28 18.44
C GLY A 69 8.82 0.66 17.04
N VAL A 70 8.06 1.26 16.14
CA VAL A 70 7.95 0.80 14.74
C VAL A 70 9.29 1.04 14.03
N SER A 71 9.81 0.03 13.34
CA SER A 71 11.15 0.14 12.73
C SER A 71 11.17 0.93 11.41
N VAL A 72 10.05 0.94 10.69
CA VAL A 72 9.97 1.43 9.30
C VAL A 72 8.61 2.08 9.02
N VAL A 73 8.62 3.24 8.36
CA VAL A 73 7.42 3.92 7.85
C VAL A 73 7.67 4.45 6.44
N GLY A 74 6.75 4.15 5.51
CA GLY A 74 6.73 4.73 4.17
C GLY A 74 6.07 6.11 4.16
N GLN A 75 6.43 6.95 3.20
CA GLN A 75 5.82 8.27 3.01
C GLN A 75 4.98 8.27 1.74
N TYR A 76 3.66 8.41 1.91
CA TYR A 76 2.69 8.41 0.81
C TYR A 76 1.67 9.53 1.03
N SER A 77 1.06 10.02 -0.04
CA SER A 77 0.00 11.04 0.01
C SER A 77 -1.25 10.57 0.76
N VAL A 78 -1.50 9.26 0.69
CA VAL A 78 -2.54 8.54 1.42
C VAL A 78 -1.91 7.23 1.90
N SER A 79 -2.08 6.87 3.17
CA SER A 79 -1.52 5.64 3.72
C SER A 79 -2.39 5.02 4.80
N HIS A 80 -2.31 3.70 4.92
CA HIS A 80 -2.92 2.92 5.99
C HIS A 80 -1.89 2.39 7.00
N ASP A 81 -2.28 2.38 8.28
CA ASP A 81 -1.65 1.54 9.29
C ASP A 81 -2.66 0.90 10.26
N ALA A 82 -2.23 -0.11 11.01
CA ALA A 82 -3.00 -0.66 12.14
C ALA A 82 -2.14 -0.88 13.39
N TRP A 83 -1.14 -0.02 13.63
CA TRP A 83 -0.13 -0.20 14.69
C TRP A 83 -0.72 -0.22 16.10
N ARG A 84 -1.88 0.41 16.30
CA ARG A 84 -2.59 0.44 17.59
C ARG A 84 -3.62 -0.69 17.78
N GLY A 85 -3.80 -1.57 16.79
CA GLY A 85 -4.78 -2.66 16.85
C GLY A 85 -6.08 -2.44 16.09
N TRP A 86 -6.28 -1.26 15.51
CA TRP A 86 -7.39 -0.93 14.63
C TRP A 86 -6.87 -0.16 13.42
N PRO A 87 -7.58 -0.20 12.27
CA PRO A 87 -7.13 0.44 11.06
C PRO A 87 -7.25 1.97 11.13
N ARG A 88 -6.25 2.63 10.56
CA ARG A 88 -6.13 4.07 10.47
C ARG A 88 -5.72 4.45 9.07
N MET A 89 -6.34 5.49 8.53
CA MET A 89 -5.98 6.10 7.26
C MET A 89 -5.46 7.51 7.50
N HIS A 90 -4.40 7.86 6.78
CA HIS A 90 -3.73 9.15 6.85
C HIS A 90 -3.74 9.77 5.46
N ILE A 91 -4.29 10.97 5.34
CA ILE A 91 -4.47 11.67 4.07
C ILE A 91 -3.82 13.04 4.16
N ASP A 92 -2.83 13.30 3.31
CA ASP A 92 -2.24 14.62 3.14
C ASP A 92 -3.03 15.44 2.10
N TYR A 93 -3.76 16.46 2.57
CA TYR A 93 -4.43 17.42 1.69
C TYR A 93 -3.44 18.15 0.77
N GLY A 94 -2.25 18.49 1.27
CA GLY A 94 -1.23 19.21 0.51
C GLY A 94 -0.82 18.47 -0.76
N ALA A 95 -0.58 17.17 -0.65
CA ALA A 95 -0.30 16.29 -1.79
C ALA A 95 -1.55 15.98 -2.64
N CYS A 96 -2.75 15.96 -2.06
CA CYS A 96 -3.97 15.56 -2.76
C CYS A 96 -4.72 16.69 -3.48
N LYS A 97 -4.53 17.96 -3.08
CA LYS A 97 -5.35 19.10 -3.55
C LYS A 97 -5.34 19.35 -5.07
N GLY A 98 -4.28 18.91 -5.76
CA GLY A 98 -4.12 19.08 -7.20
C GLY A 98 -4.44 17.82 -8.00
N LEU A 99 -4.84 16.73 -7.35
CA LEU A 99 -5.11 15.47 -8.03
C LEU A 99 -6.45 15.51 -8.76
N GLU A 100 -6.50 14.85 -9.92
CA GLU A 100 -7.77 14.50 -10.55
C GLU A 100 -8.62 13.66 -9.59
N GLU A 101 -9.94 13.85 -9.63
CA GLU A 101 -10.87 13.18 -8.71
C GLU A 101 -10.74 11.65 -8.77
N ARG A 102 -10.52 11.09 -9.97
CA ARG A 102 -10.30 9.65 -10.15
C ARG A 102 -9.09 9.12 -9.40
N PHE A 103 -8.00 9.89 -9.31
CA PHE A 103 -6.79 9.48 -8.59
C PHE A 103 -6.99 9.53 -7.09
N LEU A 104 -7.65 10.58 -6.58
CA LEU A 104 -8.00 10.64 -5.15
C LEU A 104 -8.92 9.47 -4.77
N LYS A 105 -9.97 9.23 -5.56
CA LYS A 105 -10.88 8.09 -5.38
C LYS A 105 -10.11 6.77 -5.37
N ALA A 106 -9.18 6.59 -6.31
CA ALA A 106 -8.38 5.37 -6.40
C ALA A 106 -7.47 5.14 -5.19
N LEU A 107 -6.81 6.19 -4.69
CA LEU A 107 -5.99 6.13 -3.47
C LEU A 107 -6.84 5.79 -2.26
N LEU A 108 -8.01 6.43 -2.10
CA LEU A 108 -8.91 6.17 -0.98
C LEU A 108 -9.47 4.74 -1.02
N HIS A 109 -9.82 4.22 -2.19
CA HIS A 109 -10.25 2.82 -2.34
C HIS A 109 -9.14 1.84 -1.95
N HIS A 110 -7.89 2.11 -2.36
CA HIS A 110 -6.73 1.28 -2.04
C HIS A 110 -6.52 1.18 -0.52
N GLU A 111 -6.48 2.32 0.17
CA GLU A 111 -6.30 2.33 1.63
C GLU A 111 -7.54 1.82 2.40
N ALA A 112 -8.74 2.05 1.88
CA ALA A 112 -9.94 1.45 2.45
C ALA A 112 -9.91 -0.09 2.34
N ALA A 113 -9.45 -0.64 1.22
CA ALA A 113 -9.26 -2.08 1.07
C ALA A 113 -8.16 -2.61 2.00
N HIS A 114 -7.06 -1.88 2.19
CA HIS A 114 -6.07 -2.24 3.23
C HIS A 114 -6.70 -2.32 4.62
N SER A 115 -7.59 -1.40 4.98
CA SER A 115 -8.25 -1.47 6.30
C SER A 115 -9.11 -2.73 6.48
N VAL A 116 -9.72 -3.23 5.40
CA VAL A 116 -10.57 -4.44 5.43
C VAL A 116 -9.71 -5.68 5.58
N LEU A 117 -8.64 -5.79 4.78
CA LEU A 117 -7.81 -6.99 4.73
C LEU A 117 -6.72 -7.01 5.80
N HIS A 118 -6.22 -5.84 6.18
CA HIS A 118 -4.99 -5.67 6.96
C HIS A 118 -5.13 -4.73 8.17
N GLY A 119 -6.37 -4.44 8.58
CA GLY A 119 -6.67 -3.52 9.69
C GLY A 119 -6.42 -4.07 11.10
N THR A 120 -5.66 -5.17 11.23
CA THR A 120 -5.37 -5.80 12.52
C THR A 120 -3.87 -6.00 12.73
N LEU A 121 -3.44 -6.10 14.00
CA LEU A 121 -2.04 -6.37 14.33
C LEU A 121 -1.53 -7.69 13.76
N GLN A 122 -2.39 -8.72 13.59
CA GLN A 122 -1.95 -9.98 12.99
C GLN A 122 -1.35 -9.77 11.59
N SER A 123 -1.84 -8.76 10.85
CA SER A 123 -1.33 -8.42 9.51
C SER A 123 0.07 -7.81 9.52
N TYR A 124 0.60 -7.47 10.70
CA TYR A 124 1.95 -6.92 10.90
C TYR A 124 2.88 -7.92 11.60
N VAL A 125 2.37 -9.08 12.04
CA VAL A 125 3.18 -10.14 12.61
C VAL A 125 3.71 -11.02 11.48
N VAL A 126 5.01 -10.91 11.20
CA VAL A 126 5.70 -11.75 10.22
C VAL A 126 6.53 -12.78 10.98
N ALA A 127 6.10 -14.03 10.93
CA ALA A 127 6.81 -15.15 11.55
C ALA A 127 7.86 -15.68 10.56
N LEU A 128 9.07 -15.14 10.62
CA LEU A 128 10.13 -15.47 9.68
C LEU A 128 10.95 -16.68 10.15
N PRO A 129 11.28 -17.64 9.25
CA PRO A 129 12.29 -18.65 9.53
C PRO A 129 13.62 -17.99 9.89
N ARG A 130 14.48 -18.67 10.66
CA ARG A 130 15.75 -18.08 11.17
C ARG A 130 16.62 -17.42 10.10
N SER A 131 16.75 -18.05 8.93
CA SER A 131 17.53 -17.51 7.80
C SER A 131 16.99 -16.17 7.27
N PHE A 132 15.70 -15.90 7.49
CA PHE A 132 15.02 -14.69 7.07
C PHE A 132 14.89 -13.69 8.22
N ALA A 133 14.91 -14.14 9.47
CA ALA A 133 15.10 -13.28 10.64
C ALA A 133 16.45 -12.55 10.60
N GLU A 134 17.52 -13.23 10.18
CA GLU A 134 18.83 -12.59 9.95
C GLU A 134 18.78 -11.50 8.86
N LEU A 135 17.95 -11.70 7.83
CA LEU A 135 17.72 -10.67 6.80
C LEU A 135 16.96 -9.48 7.38
N PHE A 136 15.95 -9.72 8.23
CA PHE A 136 15.22 -8.67 8.93
C PHE A 136 16.13 -7.83 9.83
N GLU A 137 16.99 -8.46 10.62
CA GLU A 137 17.94 -7.75 11.49
C GLU A 137 18.92 -6.87 10.70
N ARG A 138 19.33 -7.34 9.51
CA ARG A 138 20.28 -6.61 8.65
C ARG A 138 19.63 -5.55 7.78
N SER A 139 18.39 -5.77 7.33
CA SER A 139 17.65 -4.86 6.46
C SER A 139 16.14 -4.97 6.73
N PRO A 140 15.63 -4.32 7.79
CA PRO A 140 14.19 -4.27 8.08
C PRO A 140 13.36 -3.73 6.91
N TRP A 141 13.98 -2.86 6.10
CA TRP A 141 13.39 -2.27 4.90
C TRP A 141 13.03 -3.32 3.83
N VAL A 142 13.83 -4.38 3.65
CA VAL A 142 13.54 -5.46 2.69
C VAL A 142 12.26 -6.19 3.07
N VAL A 143 12.11 -6.57 4.34
CA VAL A 143 10.91 -7.27 4.82
C VAL A 143 9.69 -6.35 4.78
N TYR A 144 9.87 -5.07 5.12
CA TYR A 144 8.83 -4.06 4.99
C TYR A 144 8.33 -3.96 3.53
N LEU A 145 9.23 -3.73 2.57
CA LEU A 145 8.85 -3.60 1.15
C LEU A 145 8.18 -4.88 0.62
N ALA A 146 8.70 -6.06 0.99
CA ALA A 146 8.09 -7.32 0.62
C ALA A 146 6.68 -7.48 1.23
N SER A 147 6.49 -7.12 2.50
CA SER A 147 5.17 -7.14 3.15
C SER A 147 4.19 -6.21 2.45
N VAL A 148 4.61 -4.99 2.10
CA VAL A 148 3.77 -4.04 1.38
C VAL A 148 3.40 -4.59 0.00
N ALA A 149 4.37 -5.10 -0.76
CA ALA A 149 4.09 -5.66 -2.09
C ALA A 149 3.11 -6.85 -2.06
N VAL A 150 3.25 -7.77 -1.08
CA VAL A 150 2.31 -8.88 -0.86
C VAL A 150 0.90 -8.34 -0.58
N LYS A 151 0.78 -7.38 0.34
CA LYS A 151 -0.50 -6.77 0.71
C LYS A 151 -1.13 -6.01 -0.44
N ASP A 152 -0.34 -5.30 -1.24
CA ASP A 152 -0.82 -4.57 -2.41
C ASP A 152 -1.41 -5.52 -3.46
N VAL A 153 -0.79 -6.69 -3.68
CA VAL A 153 -1.36 -7.74 -4.54
C VAL A 153 -2.72 -8.22 -4.02
N GLU A 154 -2.86 -8.43 -2.72
CA GLU A 154 -4.12 -8.86 -2.09
C GLU A 154 -5.19 -7.77 -2.18
N VAL A 155 -4.81 -6.50 -1.97
CA VAL A 155 -5.69 -5.33 -2.12
C VAL A 155 -6.21 -5.18 -3.54
N VAL A 156 -5.35 -5.23 -4.55
CA VAL A 156 -5.81 -5.07 -5.95
C VAL A 156 -6.69 -6.22 -6.40
N ALA A 157 -6.43 -7.44 -5.92
CA ALA A 157 -7.28 -8.60 -6.15
C ALA A 157 -8.65 -8.42 -5.47
N TYR A 158 -8.67 -7.94 -4.23
CA TYR A 158 -9.90 -7.65 -3.49
C TYR A 158 -10.73 -6.57 -4.18
N LEU A 159 -10.13 -5.43 -4.53
CA LEU A 159 -10.80 -4.35 -5.26
C LEU A 159 -11.39 -4.84 -6.58
N SER A 160 -10.64 -5.65 -7.33
CA SER A 160 -11.16 -6.26 -8.56
C SER A 160 -12.36 -7.17 -8.30
N SER A 161 -12.36 -7.94 -7.22
CA SER A 161 -13.48 -8.82 -6.86
C SER A 161 -14.74 -8.04 -6.47
N LYS A 162 -14.59 -6.79 -5.99
CA LYS A 162 -15.68 -5.84 -5.71
C LYS A 162 -16.11 -5.03 -6.94
N GLY A 163 -15.60 -5.35 -8.13
CA GLY A 163 -15.93 -4.64 -9.38
C GLY A 163 -15.19 -3.32 -9.56
N LEU A 164 -14.20 -3.00 -8.72
CA LEU A 164 -13.42 -1.75 -8.75
C LEU A 164 -12.15 -1.85 -9.61
N LYS A 165 -12.19 -2.64 -10.69
CA LYS A 165 -11.05 -2.77 -11.61
C LYS A 165 -10.64 -1.43 -12.24
N GLY A 166 -11.60 -0.51 -12.44
CA GLY A 166 -11.31 0.87 -12.89
C GLY A 166 -10.44 1.62 -11.88
N SER A 167 -10.78 1.53 -10.59
CA SER A 167 -9.99 2.12 -9.50
C SER A 167 -8.55 1.58 -9.46
N VAL A 168 -8.36 0.28 -9.72
CA VAL A 168 -7.02 -0.33 -9.79
C VAL A 168 -6.22 0.25 -10.95
N LYS A 169 -6.85 0.53 -12.10
CA LYS A 169 -6.19 1.19 -13.24
C LYS A 169 -5.79 2.63 -12.92
N ASP A 170 -6.70 3.40 -12.33
CA ASP A 170 -6.43 4.78 -11.94
C ASP A 170 -5.32 4.85 -10.87
N TYR A 171 -5.29 3.90 -9.94
CA TYR A 171 -4.22 3.77 -8.95
C TYR A 171 -2.86 3.48 -9.63
N LEU A 172 -2.81 2.51 -10.55
CA LEU A 172 -1.61 2.21 -11.33
C LEU A 172 -1.11 3.44 -12.10
N GLU A 173 -2.02 4.17 -12.73
CA GLU A 173 -1.67 5.37 -13.50
C GLU A 173 -1.10 6.49 -12.61
N TYR A 174 -1.58 6.62 -11.38
CA TYR A 174 -1.01 7.55 -10.40
C TYR A 174 0.41 7.14 -9.99
N ILE A 175 0.59 5.88 -9.57
CA ILE A 175 1.85 5.42 -8.97
C ILE A 175 2.95 5.11 -9.99
N LYS A 176 2.63 4.87 -11.27
CA LYS A 176 3.63 4.48 -12.29
C LYS A 176 4.71 5.54 -12.51
N THR A 177 4.47 6.78 -12.12
CA THR A 177 5.49 7.84 -12.18
C THR A 177 6.70 7.53 -11.29
N GLY A 178 6.49 6.85 -10.15
CA GLY A 178 7.57 6.40 -9.27
C GLY A 178 8.49 5.35 -9.90
N LEU A 179 8.05 4.67 -10.97
CA LEU A 179 8.89 3.71 -11.69
C LEU A 179 10.12 4.35 -12.35
N ARG A 180 10.02 5.65 -12.70
CA ARG A 180 11.10 6.41 -13.36
C ARG A 180 12.32 6.59 -12.46
N GLU A 181 12.12 6.55 -11.14
CA GLU A 181 13.17 6.77 -10.14
C GLU A 181 13.93 5.48 -9.82
N LEU A 182 13.42 4.32 -10.26
CA LEU A 182 13.98 3.02 -9.92
C LEU A 182 15.03 2.54 -10.92
N HIS A 183 16.07 1.90 -10.39
CA HIS A 183 17.16 1.33 -11.18
C HIS A 183 17.25 -0.21 -11.13
N CYS A 184 16.47 -0.86 -10.25
CA CYS A 184 16.38 -2.31 -10.10
C CYS A 184 17.76 -3.01 -10.00
N LYS A 185 18.70 -2.42 -9.24
CA LYS A 185 20.06 -2.91 -9.00
C LYS A 185 20.17 -3.71 -7.70
N THR A 186 19.37 -3.36 -6.71
CA THR A 186 19.36 -4.01 -5.39
C THR A 186 18.06 -4.77 -5.16
N ILE A 187 18.02 -5.61 -4.12
CA ILE A 187 16.80 -6.32 -3.73
C ILE A 187 15.72 -5.32 -3.30
N GLU A 188 16.10 -4.27 -2.58
CA GLU A 188 15.22 -3.18 -2.16
C GLU A 188 14.55 -2.50 -3.36
N GLU A 189 15.32 -2.07 -4.36
CA GLU A 189 14.77 -1.42 -5.55
C GLU A 189 13.86 -2.35 -6.35
N VAL A 190 14.17 -3.66 -6.40
CA VAL A 190 13.31 -4.64 -7.11
C VAL A 190 12.04 -4.95 -6.31
N LEU A 191 12.07 -4.92 -4.98
CA LEU A 191 10.87 -5.05 -4.14
C LEU A 191 9.99 -3.80 -4.21
N GLU A 192 10.59 -2.61 -4.25
CA GLU A 192 9.87 -1.36 -4.49
C GLU A 192 9.24 -1.36 -5.89
N PHE A 193 9.97 -1.85 -6.89
CA PHE A 193 9.42 -2.09 -8.22
C PHE A 193 8.25 -3.08 -8.18
N ALA A 194 8.40 -4.22 -7.49
CA ALA A 194 7.37 -5.24 -7.34
C ALA A 194 6.08 -4.66 -6.71
N LYS A 195 6.22 -3.82 -5.70
CA LYS A 195 5.12 -3.06 -5.11
C LYS A 195 4.41 -2.20 -6.18
N LEU A 196 5.15 -1.39 -6.92
CA LEU A 196 4.57 -0.47 -7.91
C LEU A 196 3.89 -1.18 -9.09
N VAL A 197 4.31 -2.40 -9.43
CA VAL A 197 3.69 -3.21 -10.48
C VAL A 197 2.67 -4.24 -9.95
N ALA A 198 2.38 -4.28 -8.64
CA ALA A 198 1.36 -5.17 -8.09
C ALA A 198 -0.01 -5.06 -8.80
N PRO A 199 -0.52 -3.86 -9.18
CA PRO A 199 -1.77 -3.74 -9.95
C PRO A 199 -1.77 -4.51 -11.27
N CYS A 200 -0.60 -4.70 -11.89
CA CYS A 200 -0.44 -5.38 -13.17
C CYS A 200 -0.74 -6.88 -13.12
N THR A 201 -0.92 -7.45 -11.92
CA THR A 201 -1.44 -8.80 -11.72
C THR A 201 -2.95 -8.93 -12.01
N ILE A 202 -3.65 -7.79 -12.14
CA ILE A 202 -5.11 -7.72 -12.30
C ILE A 202 -5.51 -6.96 -13.56
N VAL A 203 -4.82 -5.84 -13.85
CA VAL A 203 -5.12 -4.98 -14.98
C VAL A 203 -4.07 -5.11 -16.06
N GLU A 204 -4.46 -4.83 -17.30
CA GLU A 204 -3.50 -4.70 -18.40
C GLU A 204 -2.49 -3.60 -18.06
N CYS A 205 -1.22 -3.96 -18.11
CA CYS A 205 -0.15 -3.13 -17.59
C CYS A 205 0.54 -2.37 -18.71
N SER A 206 0.48 -1.04 -18.65
CA SER A 206 1.08 -0.13 -19.62
C SER A 206 2.20 0.70 -18.98
N VAL A 207 3.18 0.01 -18.40
CA VAL A 207 4.29 0.65 -17.65
C VAL A 207 5.64 0.59 -18.34
N GLU A 208 5.80 -0.18 -19.42
CA GLU A 208 7.10 -0.43 -20.05
C GLU A 208 7.84 0.84 -20.52
N SER A 209 7.09 1.88 -20.90
CA SER A 209 7.63 3.19 -21.28
C SER A 209 8.24 3.96 -20.10
N GLU A 210 7.83 3.62 -18.88
CA GLU A 210 8.30 4.26 -17.65
C GLU A 210 9.51 3.54 -17.03
N LEU A 211 9.84 2.34 -17.53
CA LEU A 211 10.90 1.51 -16.97
C LEU A 211 12.30 1.91 -17.46
N GLY A 212 13.25 2.03 -16.55
CA GLY A 212 14.67 1.95 -16.89
C GLY A 212 15.03 0.58 -17.47
N GLU A 213 16.12 0.50 -18.24
CA GLU A 213 16.59 -0.72 -18.92
C GLU A 213 16.57 -1.96 -18.00
N ARG A 214 17.21 -1.86 -16.83
CA ARG A 214 17.27 -2.95 -15.85
C ARG A 214 15.91 -3.36 -15.30
N CYS A 215 15.02 -2.41 -15.04
CA CYS A 215 13.67 -2.73 -14.56
C CYS A 215 12.85 -3.39 -15.65
N ARG A 216 13.01 -2.98 -16.91
CA ARG A 216 12.37 -3.62 -18.07
C ARG A 216 12.77 -5.07 -18.21
N GLU A 217 14.05 -5.39 -18.05
CA GLU A 217 14.52 -6.77 -18.03
C GLU A 217 13.96 -7.58 -16.84
N ALA A 218 13.60 -6.91 -15.73
CA ALA A 218 13.17 -7.59 -14.49
C ALA A 218 11.69 -7.88 -14.52
N TYR A 219 10.97 -7.06 -15.29
CA TYR A 219 9.54 -6.94 -15.28
C TYR A 219 8.81 -8.27 -15.40
N SER A 220 9.09 -9.07 -16.43
CA SER A 220 8.41 -10.35 -16.62
C SER A 220 8.64 -11.32 -15.45
N ALA A 221 9.89 -11.44 -14.97
CA ALA A 221 10.22 -12.33 -13.87
C ALA A 221 9.61 -11.87 -12.53
N VAL A 222 9.57 -10.56 -12.28
CA VAL A 222 8.92 -9.99 -11.09
C VAL A 222 7.41 -10.22 -11.15
N LEU A 223 6.77 -10.02 -12.30
CA LEU A 223 5.35 -10.31 -12.47
C LEU A 223 5.03 -11.79 -12.26
N GLU A 224 5.86 -12.71 -12.77
CA GLU A 224 5.70 -14.15 -12.52
C GLU A 224 5.74 -14.47 -11.01
N VAL A 225 6.68 -13.87 -10.26
CA VAL A 225 6.75 -14.05 -8.81
C VAL A 225 5.50 -13.48 -8.11
N LEU A 226 5.03 -12.31 -8.52
CA LEU A 226 3.81 -11.71 -7.96
C LEU A 226 2.56 -12.53 -8.28
N GLU A 227 2.47 -13.14 -9.48
CA GLU A 227 1.40 -14.06 -9.85
C GLU A 227 1.41 -15.33 -8.99
N VAL A 228 2.59 -15.87 -8.69
CA VAL A 228 2.71 -16.99 -7.73
C VAL A 228 2.17 -16.55 -6.37
N VAL A 229 2.66 -15.43 -5.83
CA VAL A 229 2.25 -14.88 -4.52
C VAL A 229 0.74 -14.64 -4.44
N LYS A 230 0.14 -14.09 -5.50
CA LYS A 230 -1.30 -13.84 -5.59
C LYS A 230 -2.12 -15.13 -5.44
N ASN A 231 -1.66 -16.21 -6.07
CA ASN A 231 -2.39 -17.48 -6.12
C ASN A 231 -2.07 -18.41 -4.93
N MET A 232 -1.10 -18.06 -4.09
CA MET A 232 -0.75 -18.84 -2.91
C MET A 232 -1.87 -18.84 -1.87
N LYS A 233 -2.19 -20.05 -1.40
CA LYS A 233 -2.92 -20.27 -0.15
C LYS A 233 -1.88 -20.47 0.95
N GLY A 234 -1.72 -19.48 1.80
CA GLY A 234 -0.68 -19.46 2.83
C GLY A 234 -0.79 -18.19 3.65
N ASP A 235 -0.11 -18.15 4.79
CA ASP A 235 -0.05 -16.93 5.60
C ASP A 235 0.84 -15.87 4.94
N VAL A 236 0.76 -14.64 5.47
CA VAL A 236 1.53 -13.49 4.95
C VAL A 236 3.04 -13.74 5.01
N SER A 237 3.54 -14.52 5.97
CA SER A 237 4.96 -14.81 6.13
C SER A 237 5.49 -15.69 5.01
N GLU A 238 4.75 -16.74 4.65
CA GLU A 238 5.10 -17.63 3.52
C GLU A 238 5.13 -16.87 2.19
N LYS A 239 4.18 -15.95 1.98
CA LYS A 239 4.12 -15.10 0.79
C LYS A 239 5.29 -14.12 0.73
N ILE A 240 5.62 -13.47 1.85
CA ILE A 240 6.79 -12.58 1.95
C ILE A 240 8.07 -13.33 1.64
N GLU A 241 8.25 -14.52 2.20
CA GLU A 241 9.43 -15.33 1.95
C GLU A 241 9.55 -15.73 0.48
N THR A 242 8.45 -16.17 -0.12
CA THR A 242 8.39 -16.53 -1.55
C THR A 242 8.76 -15.34 -2.42
N LEU A 243 8.20 -14.17 -2.15
CA LEU A 243 8.49 -12.94 -2.90
C LEU A 243 9.97 -12.57 -2.82
N VAL A 244 10.54 -12.54 -1.62
CA VAL A 244 11.96 -12.15 -1.44
C VAL A 244 12.90 -13.16 -2.09
N ARG A 245 12.63 -14.46 -1.99
CA ARG A 245 13.44 -15.49 -2.68
C ARG A 245 13.37 -15.28 -4.20
N GLY A 246 12.18 -15.11 -4.75
CA GLY A 246 11.99 -14.86 -6.19
C GLY A 246 12.72 -13.61 -6.66
N VAL A 247 12.60 -12.50 -5.93
CA VAL A 247 13.32 -11.25 -6.23
C VAL A 247 14.84 -11.42 -6.11
N ALA A 248 15.33 -12.11 -5.09
CA ALA A 248 16.76 -12.37 -4.93
C ALA A 248 17.33 -13.17 -6.11
N GLU A 249 16.59 -14.15 -6.63
CA GLU A 249 16.97 -14.87 -7.85
C GLU A 249 17.01 -13.97 -9.08
N VAL A 250 16.02 -13.08 -9.26
CA VAL A 250 16.01 -12.10 -10.36
C VAL A 250 17.25 -11.22 -10.31
N VAL A 251 17.63 -10.72 -9.14
CA VAL A 251 18.84 -9.90 -8.96
C VAL A 251 20.12 -10.72 -9.19
N THR A 252 20.16 -11.99 -8.76
CA THR A 252 21.38 -12.81 -8.80
C THR A 252 21.69 -13.35 -10.19
N LYS A 253 20.69 -13.85 -10.93
CA LYS A 253 20.85 -14.34 -12.31
C LYS A 253 21.43 -13.27 -13.26
N ARG A 254 21.28 -11.99 -12.91
CA ARG A 254 21.84 -10.84 -13.63
C ARG A 254 23.29 -10.54 -13.31
N ARG A 255 23.79 -10.91 -12.13
CA ARG A 255 25.21 -10.73 -11.78
C ARG A 255 26.11 -11.74 -12.49
N SER A 256 25.53 -12.81 -13.02
CA SER A 256 26.20 -13.89 -13.77
C SER A 256 26.16 -13.73 -15.29
N LEU A 257 25.52 -12.67 -15.81
CA LEU A 257 25.49 -12.27 -17.22
C LEU A 257 26.39 -11.05 -17.42
#